data_AF-K2CHS2-F1
#
_entry.id   AF-K2CHS2-F1
#
_cell.length_a   1.000
_cell.length_b   1.000
_cell.length_c   1.000
_cell.angle_alpha   90.00
_cell.angle_beta   90.00
_cell.angle_gamma   90.00
#
_symmetry.space_group_name_H-M   'P 1'
#
loop_
_entity.id
_entity.type
_entity.pdbx_description
1 polymer ?
#
loop_
_entity_poly.entity_id
_entity_poly.type
_entity_poly.pdbx_seq_one_letter_code
_entity_poly.pdbx_strand_id
1 'polypeptide(L)'
;MIFTIAPTPYPKNIIALCLIYLVFQILYIPYAALSVDELWFAHHIYTYTHQLPYRDFLPYKTVLGYYLLSIPFFLSHTLLWPLYYIKDEIAIINTLLFAATGFWLSQFFNPKAVFYSFCLIFANQLFLIYSVDLRVDMLTSWLGLISVLFILTNRSTLAGFAIALSFLISQKALWFFLATNAALGIYGLYNARHWRIVQQIIQFNVAALLPISLYVLFWALVSSPAIVLKSVFYEGYTQAKIHWYSQIYYDCWQTILTNGPLLMMLWPLTWIGLFNQEASNPEKSRRVFITSYAFVMLFFIISYQQAFPYNMVYCMPVFLLIYPDFFSWALAHFRENARIFNERKLFWFLSLFAVSIMSLTIIFALPAAYFLIALIPILLGLLLHSKQKDITLFPAPIFIFIIFTGIVYPLLNFSIIAYNLNGHYQQSMIMLTNNLLTKEDNYFAGTPLLYNKDQAIPGLKNLIGPAISYLYTPKKNLLPIMIPSLYLTPRTAEEVIHDLKNTSVKLYVNNYRIVMLPSTIRHYLMTEFAPFWGSIYIYAPFINKERLTFLLKFAGTYEIQSDPSAIIYIDNQKVSLNTTIQLRKGVHYSRTNQDYRLKLIPEHSLKLNPADKNDDWYRMVKPILM
;
A
#
# COMPACT_ATOMS: atom_id res chain seq x y z
N MET A 1 4.89 -16.08 -37.76
CA MET A 1 6.28 -16.13 -37.28
C MET A 1 6.70 -14.67 -37.17
N ILE A 2 6.54 -14.00 -36.02
CA ILE A 2 6.24 -12.54 -36.02
C ILE A 2 7.35 -11.63 -35.46
N PHE A 3 8.32 -12.10 -34.67
CA PHE A 3 9.42 -11.21 -34.24
C PHE A 3 10.74 -11.98 -34.15
N THR A 4 11.56 -11.92 -35.21
CA THR A 4 12.99 -12.30 -35.15
C THR A 4 13.78 -11.10 -34.63
N ILE A 5 14.40 -11.24 -33.46
CA ILE A 5 15.08 -10.15 -32.75
C ILE A 5 16.59 -10.31 -32.93
N ALA A 6 17.26 -9.30 -33.49
CA ALA A 6 18.72 -9.23 -33.50
C ALA A 6 19.24 -8.88 -32.09
N PRO A 7 20.31 -9.52 -31.60
CA PRO A 7 20.87 -9.19 -30.28
C PRO A 7 21.43 -7.76 -30.28
N THR A 8 20.81 -6.88 -29.51
CA THR A 8 21.33 -5.53 -29.24
C THR A 8 22.26 -5.57 -28.02
N PRO A 9 23.34 -4.75 -27.98
CA PRO A 9 24.23 -4.71 -26.83
C PRO A 9 23.46 -4.34 -25.56
N TYR A 10 23.62 -5.14 -24.51
CA TYR A 10 22.92 -4.95 -23.24
C TYR A 10 23.26 -3.57 -22.64
N PRO A 11 22.25 -2.74 -22.29
CA PRO A 11 22.50 -1.41 -21.77
C PRO A 11 22.98 -1.50 -20.31
N LYS A 12 24.30 -1.36 -20.10
CA LYS A 12 24.93 -1.22 -18.77
C LYS A 12 24.21 -0.18 -17.88
N ASN A 13 23.61 0.83 -18.50
CA ASN A 13 22.85 1.90 -17.85
C ASN A 13 21.59 1.40 -17.12
N ILE A 14 20.91 0.33 -17.60
CA ILE A 14 19.75 -0.23 -16.90
C ILE A 14 20.17 -0.86 -15.58
N ILE A 15 21.27 -1.63 -15.58
CA ILE A 15 21.82 -2.25 -14.36
C ILE A 15 22.19 -1.15 -13.35
N ALA A 16 22.92 -0.13 -13.79
CA ALA A 16 23.31 0.98 -12.93
C ALA A 16 22.10 1.66 -12.28
N LEU A 17 21.04 1.91 -13.07
CA LEU A 17 19.81 2.51 -12.57
C LEU A 17 19.06 1.62 -11.56
N CYS A 18 19.03 0.30 -11.78
CA CYS A 18 18.45 -0.66 -10.83
C CYS A 18 19.26 -0.70 -9.53
N LEU A 19 20.59 -0.62 -9.60
CA LEU A 19 21.45 -0.55 -8.40
C LEU A 19 21.23 0.75 -7.62
N ILE A 20 21.04 1.88 -8.30
CA ILE A 20 20.68 3.15 -7.65
C ILE A 20 19.36 3.01 -6.88
N TYR A 21 18.35 2.37 -7.50
CA TYR A 21 17.09 2.06 -6.82
C TYR A 21 17.33 1.21 -5.57
N LEU A 22 18.10 0.12 -5.66
CA LEU A 22 18.39 -0.76 -4.53
C LEU A 22 19.09 -0.02 -3.38
N VAL A 23 20.13 0.76 -3.69
CA VAL A 23 20.86 1.56 -2.70
C VAL A 23 19.91 2.54 -2.00
N PHE A 24 19.06 3.24 -2.77
CA PHE A 24 18.06 4.12 -2.19
C PHE A 24 17.14 3.35 -1.21
N GLN A 25 16.62 2.19 -1.62
CA GLN A 25 15.70 1.41 -0.79
C GLN A 25 16.35 0.92 0.51
N ILE A 26 17.56 0.36 0.44
CA ILE A 26 18.29 -0.13 1.63
C ILE A 26 18.53 1.00 2.64
N LEU A 27 18.79 2.23 2.16
CA LEU A 27 18.96 3.39 3.03
C LEU A 27 17.62 3.93 3.57
N TYR A 28 16.56 3.88 2.76
CA TYR A 28 15.24 4.39 3.11
C TYR A 28 14.50 3.50 4.13
N ILE A 29 14.56 2.18 3.97
CA ILE A 29 13.79 1.21 4.76
C ILE A 29 13.95 1.37 6.27
N PRO A 30 15.16 1.41 6.87
CA PRO A 30 15.32 1.53 8.32
C PRO A 30 14.93 2.93 8.85
N TYR A 31 14.92 3.94 7.99
CA TYR A 31 14.51 5.30 8.34
C TYR A 31 12.98 5.48 8.31
N ALA A 32 12.30 4.76 7.43
CA ALA A 32 10.89 4.97 7.13
C ALA A 32 9.96 4.46 8.25
N ALA A 33 8.89 5.21 8.51
CA ALA A 33 7.76 4.74 9.30
C ALA A 33 7.03 3.58 8.58
N LEU A 34 6.49 2.66 9.36
CA LEU A 34 5.64 1.58 8.88
C LEU A 34 4.19 2.07 8.78
N SER A 35 3.49 1.68 7.71
CA SER A 35 2.04 1.86 7.61
C SER A 35 1.30 0.82 8.46
N VAL A 36 0.03 1.11 8.80
CA VAL A 36 -0.79 0.15 9.57
C VAL A 36 -0.91 -1.18 8.84
N ASP A 37 -1.10 -1.15 7.53
CA ASP A 37 -1.26 -2.39 6.76
C ASP A 37 0.01 -3.23 6.76
N GLU A 38 1.21 -2.63 6.89
CA GLU A 38 2.47 -3.37 7.01
C GLU A 38 2.57 -4.13 8.34
N LEU A 39 2.20 -3.46 9.44
CA LEU A 39 2.13 -4.09 10.77
C LEU A 39 1.10 -5.24 10.78
N TRP A 40 -0.05 -4.99 10.15
CA TRP A 40 -1.10 -5.98 9.99
C TRP A 40 -0.67 -7.15 9.10
N PHE A 41 0.00 -6.89 7.98
CA PHE A 41 0.52 -7.93 7.10
C PHE A 41 1.59 -8.77 7.81
N ALA A 42 2.49 -8.13 8.56
CA ALA A 42 3.52 -8.79 9.34
C ALA A 42 2.94 -9.74 10.40
N HIS A 43 1.88 -9.32 11.09
CA HIS A 43 1.18 -10.18 12.04
C HIS A 43 0.64 -11.46 11.38
N HIS A 44 0.09 -11.34 10.18
CA HIS A 44 -0.38 -12.49 9.41
C HIS A 44 0.75 -13.39 8.93
N ILE A 45 1.85 -12.84 8.42
CA ILE A 45 3.03 -13.66 8.09
C ILE A 45 3.47 -14.43 9.34
N TYR A 46 3.66 -13.74 10.47
CA TYR A 46 4.10 -14.37 11.71
C TYR A 46 3.17 -15.52 12.14
N THR A 47 1.86 -15.30 12.07
CA THR A 47 0.82 -16.29 12.37
C THR A 47 0.92 -17.49 11.43
N TYR A 48 1.02 -17.26 10.12
CA TYR A 48 1.17 -18.33 9.13
C TYR A 48 2.49 -19.09 9.24
N THR A 49 3.55 -18.45 9.75
CA THR A 49 4.85 -19.07 9.97
C THR A 49 4.85 -19.96 11.22
N HIS A 50 4.28 -19.51 12.33
CA HIS A 50 4.49 -20.12 13.65
C HIS A 50 3.27 -20.86 14.21
N GLN A 51 2.08 -20.73 13.62
CA GLN A 51 0.85 -21.27 14.20
C GLN A 51 0.20 -22.36 13.31
N LEU A 52 0.97 -23.07 12.47
CA LEU A 52 0.42 -24.17 11.65
C LEU A 52 0.35 -25.51 12.42
N PRO A 53 -0.71 -26.35 12.21
CA PRO A 53 -1.91 -26.08 11.43
C PRO A 53 -2.88 -25.19 12.21
N TYR A 54 -3.27 -24.05 11.63
CA TYR A 54 -4.19 -23.14 12.30
C TYR A 54 -5.62 -23.63 12.13
N ARG A 55 -6.30 -23.86 13.26
CA ARG A 55 -7.63 -24.50 13.33
C ARG A 55 -8.76 -23.61 12.77
N ASP A 56 -8.50 -22.31 12.61
CA ASP A 56 -9.45 -21.27 12.16
C ASP A 56 -8.92 -20.48 10.95
N PHE A 57 -8.35 -21.17 9.96
CA PHE A 57 -7.81 -20.53 8.76
C PHE A 57 -8.92 -19.98 7.86
N LEU A 58 -9.16 -18.66 7.96
CA LEU A 58 -9.91 -17.86 7.00
C LEU A 58 -8.95 -16.88 6.34
N PRO A 59 -8.17 -17.31 5.33
CA PRO A 59 -7.18 -16.44 4.75
C PRO A 59 -7.91 -15.32 4.01
N TYR A 60 -7.69 -14.09 4.45
CA TYR A 60 -8.26 -12.90 3.81
C TYR A 60 -7.86 -12.76 2.33
N LYS A 61 -6.73 -13.38 1.95
CA LYS A 61 -6.17 -13.41 0.59
C LYS A 61 -5.60 -14.78 0.29
N THR A 62 -5.31 -15.04 -0.97
CA THR A 62 -4.49 -16.18 -1.35
C THR A 62 -3.12 -16.12 -0.64
N VAL A 63 -2.62 -17.26 -0.13
CA VAL A 63 -1.55 -17.26 0.88
C VAL A 63 -0.12 -17.37 0.32
N LEU A 64 0.04 -17.61 -0.98
CA LEU A 64 1.37 -17.80 -1.57
C LEU A 64 2.29 -16.61 -1.30
N GLY A 65 1.78 -15.39 -1.43
CA GLY A 65 2.54 -14.19 -1.17
C GLY A 65 3.04 -14.06 0.28
N TYR A 66 2.26 -14.53 1.26
CA TYR A 66 2.67 -14.50 2.66
C TYR A 66 3.77 -15.53 2.94
N TYR A 67 3.69 -16.71 2.33
CA TYR A 67 4.74 -17.73 2.48
C TYR A 67 6.04 -17.29 1.82
N LEU A 68 6.00 -16.63 0.67
CA LEU A 68 7.21 -16.10 0.02
C LEU A 68 7.93 -15.12 0.93
N LEU A 69 7.19 -14.23 1.60
CA LEU A 69 7.75 -13.20 2.48
C LEU A 69 7.98 -13.70 3.93
N SER A 70 7.86 -15.00 4.20
CA SER A 70 8.01 -15.56 5.55
C SER A 70 9.47 -15.83 5.95
N ILE A 71 10.39 -15.88 4.99
CA ILE A 71 11.80 -16.27 5.20
C ILE A 71 12.46 -15.47 6.34
N PRO A 72 12.34 -14.12 6.40
CA PRO A 72 13.03 -13.37 7.43
C PRO A 72 12.55 -13.63 8.87
N PHE A 73 11.30 -14.09 9.05
CA PHE A 73 10.77 -14.47 10.36
C PHE A 73 11.39 -15.76 10.91
N PHE A 74 11.96 -16.61 10.06
CA PHE A 74 12.73 -17.78 10.49
C PHE A 74 14.17 -17.41 10.93
N LEU A 75 14.70 -16.29 10.42
CA LEU A 75 16.09 -15.90 10.62
C LEU A 75 16.28 -14.88 11.76
N SER A 76 15.25 -14.10 12.08
CA SER A 76 15.30 -13.09 13.13
C SER A 76 14.03 -13.13 13.99
N HIS A 77 14.23 -13.04 15.30
CA HIS A 77 13.15 -13.01 16.30
C HIS A 77 13.04 -11.66 17.01
N THR A 78 13.75 -10.64 16.52
CA THR A 78 13.67 -9.28 17.08
C THR A 78 12.40 -8.58 16.62
N LEU A 79 11.98 -7.51 17.31
CA LEU A 79 10.68 -6.89 17.09
C LEU A 79 10.56 -6.07 15.80
N LEU A 80 11.65 -5.52 15.27
CA LEU A 80 11.61 -4.65 14.07
C LEU A 80 12.40 -5.22 12.90
N TRP A 81 13.53 -5.88 13.13
CA TRP A 81 14.40 -6.33 12.04
C TRP A 81 13.74 -7.30 11.05
N PRO A 82 12.90 -8.27 11.44
CA PRO A 82 12.21 -9.12 10.47
C PRO A 82 11.38 -8.30 9.48
N LEU A 83 10.76 -7.21 9.93
CA LEU A 83 9.98 -6.31 9.08
C LEU A 83 10.88 -5.63 8.05
N TYR A 84 12.03 -5.11 8.48
CA TYR A 84 12.99 -4.45 7.59
C TYR A 84 13.63 -5.43 6.61
N TYR A 85 13.99 -6.62 7.06
CA TYR A 85 14.54 -7.66 6.20
C TYR A 85 13.55 -8.12 5.12
N ILE A 86 12.24 -8.18 5.42
CA ILE A 86 11.22 -8.45 4.39
C ILE A 86 11.19 -7.31 3.36
N LYS A 87 11.29 -6.05 3.80
CA LYS A 87 11.32 -4.91 2.88
C LYS A 87 12.60 -4.92 2.02
N ASP A 88 13.73 -5.30 2.60
CA ASP A 88 14.99 -5.49 1.87
C ASP A 88 14.87 -6.63 0.85
N GLU A 89 14.23 -7.75 1.22
CA GLU A 89 13.92 -8.86 0.32
C GLU A 89 13.04 -8.39 -0.86
N ILE A 90 11.96 -7.63 -0.58
CA ILE A 90 11.11 -7.03 -1.62
C ILE A 90 11.94 -6.09 -2.52
N ALA A 91 12.81 -5.26 -1.95
CA ALA A 91 13.67 -4.35 -2.71
C ALA A 91 14.63 -5.10 -3.64
N ILE A 92 15.23 -6.20 -3.16
CA ILE A 92 16.10 -7.08 -3.96
C ILE A 92 15.29 -7.73 -5.09
N ILE A 93 14.12 -8.31 -4.78
CA ILE A 93 13.24 -8.94 -5.78
C ILE A 93 12.84 -7.92 -6.84
N ASN A 94 12.39 -6.73 -6.44
CA ASN A 94 12.05 -5.63 -7.35
C ASN A 94 13.23 -5.27 -8.24
N THR A 95 14.43 -5.13 -7.68
CA THR A 95 15.65 -4.78 -8.42
C THR A 95 15.98 -5.81 -9.48
N LEU A 96 15.94 -7.09 -9.13
CA LEU A 96 16.17 -8.20 -10.06
C LEU A 96 15.11 -8.23 -11.16
N LEU A 97 13.84 -7.99 -10.80
CA LEU A 97 12.74 -7.96 -11.76
C LEU A 97 12.80 -6.73 -12.67
N PHE A 98 13.22 -5.56 -12.19
CA PHE A 98 13.51 -4.40 -13.05
C PHE A 98 14.62 -4.72 -14.05
N ALA A 99 15.72 -5.31 -13.60
CA ALA A 99 16.81 -5.68 -14.50
C ALA A 99 16.34 -6.71 -15.56
N ALA A 100 15.73 -7.81 -15.12
CA ALA A 100 15.26 -8.88 -16.00
C ALA A 100 14.20 -8.40 -16.99
N THR A 101 13.18 -7.66 -16.52
CA THR A 101 12.14 -7.10 -17.39
C THR A 101 12.68 -5.99 -18.28
N GLY A 102 13.63 -5.17 -17.82
CA GLY A 102 14.32 -4.17 -18.65
C GLY A 102 15.07 -4.80 -19.83
N PHE A 103 15.76 -5.92 -19.61
CA PHE A 103 16.39 -6.68 -20.68
C PHE A 103 15.36 -7.30 -21.64
N TRP A 104 14.27 -7.85 -21.10
CA TRP A 104 13.22 -8.43 -21.93
C TRP A 104 12.49 -7.37 -22.76
N LEU A 105 12.17 -6.22 -22.18
CA LEU A 105 11.58 -5.06 -22.86
C LEU A 105 12.49 -4.54 -23.97
N SER A 106 13.81 -4.58 -23.78
CA SER A 106 14.80 -4.16 -24.79
C SER A 106 14.81 -5.06 -26.04
N GLN A 107 14.13 -6.21 -26.01
CA GLN A 107 13.90 -7.05 -27.19
C GLN A 107 12.76 -6.51 -28.08
N PHE A 108 11.83 -5.75 -27.51
CA PHE A 108 10.68 -5.18 -28.21
C PHE A 108 10.85 -3.69 -28.52
N PHE A 109 11.60 -2.98 -27.68
CA PHE A 109 11.72 -1.53 -27.66
C PHE A 109 13.18 -1.10 -27.77
N ASN A 110 13.40 0.16 -28.13
CA ASN A 110 14.74 0.74 -28.11
C ASN A 110 15.31 0.70 -26.68
N PRO A 111 16.53 0.19 -26.43
CA PRO A 111 17.11 0.13 -25.09
C PRO A 111 17.18 1.50 -24.38
N LYS A 112 17.38 2.60 -25.13
CA LYS A 112 17.34 3.96 -24.57
C LYS A 112 15.93 4.36 -24.11
N ALA A 113 14.90 3.92 -24.83
CA ALA A 113 13.50 4.16 -24.46
C ALA A 113 13.12 3.41 -23.18
N VAL A 114 13.59 2.18 -23.01
CA VAL A 114 13.43 1.41 -21.76
C VAL A 114 14.11 2.16 -20.60
N PHE A 115 15.34 2.62 -20.80
CA PHE A 115 16.06 3.42 -19.81
C PHE A 115 15.30 4.69 -19.40
N TYR A 116 14.80 5.49 -20.36
CA TYR A 116 14.02 6.70 -20.04
C TYR A 116 12.72 6.40 -19.29
N SER A 117 12.09 5.25 -19.58
CA SER A 117 10.90 4.80 -18.85
C SER A 117 11.23 4.46 -17.40
N PHE A 118 12.36 3.81 -17.15
CA PHE A 118 12.81 3.53 -15.79
C PHE A 118 13.15 4.81 -15.03
N CYS A 119 13.81 5.78 -15.69
CA CYS A 119 14.06 7.08 -15.08
C CYS A 119 12.74 7.76 -14.66
N LEU A 120 11.72 7.73 -15.51
CA LEU A 120 10.41 8.29 -15.20
C LEU A 120 9.72 7.58 -14.02
N ILE A 121 9.83 6.25 -13.94
CA ILE A 121 9.26 5.46 -12.84
C ILE A 121 10.03 5.68 -11.53
N PHE A 122 11.36 5.66 -11.55
CA PHE A 122 12.18 5.83 -10.34
C PHE A 122 12.21 7.26 -9.84
N ALA A 123 11.88 8.24 -10.68
CA ALA A 123 11.68 9.61 -10.23
C ALA A 123 10.31 9.83 -9.54
N ASN A 124 9.39 8.86 -9.65
CA ASN A 124 8.10 8.94 -8.98
C ASN A 124 8.22 8.61 -7.48
N GLN A 125 7.95 9.60 -6.65
CA GLN A 125 8.05 9.50 -5.20
C GLN A 125 7.15 8.40 -4.62
N LEU A 126 5.89 8.31 -5.07
CA LEU A 126 4.96 7.27 -4.58
C LEU A 126 5.48 5.87 -4.88
N PHE A 127 6.02 5.67 -6.08
CA PHE A 127 6.61 4.40 -6.46
C PHE A 127 7.79 4.06 -5.56
N LEU A 128 8.74 4.98 -5.34
CA LEU A 128 9.88 4.74 -4.45
C LEU A 128 9.42 4.39 -3.03
N ILE A 129 8.46 5.12 -2.48
CA ILE A 129 7.96 4.97 -1.12
C ILE A 129 7.18 3.66 -0.92
N TYR A 130 6.36 3.27 -1.89
CA TYR A 130 5.40 2.16 -1.74
C TYR A 130 5.84 0.86 -2.43
N SER A 131 6.87 0.88 -3.28
CA SER A 131 7.36 -0.34 -3.95
C SER A 131 7.94 -1.38 -2.99
N VAL A 132 8.39 -0.96 -1.81
CA VAL A 132 8.96 -1.80 -0.75
C VAL A 132 8.06 -1.91 0.49
N ASP A 133 6.84 -1.37 0.46
CA ASP A 133 5.90 -1.60 1.54
C ASP A 133 5.73 -3.11 1.76
N LEU A 134 5.66 -3.54 3.01
CA LEU A 134 5.45 -4.94 3.42
C LEU A 134 4.05 -5.43 2.98
N ARG A 135 3.92 -5.69 1.69
CA ARG A 135 2.70 -6.05 0.95
C ARG A 135 3.06 -6.91 -0.24
N VAL A 136 2.09 -7.65 -0.73
CA VAL A 136 2.21 -8.52 -1.92
C VAL A 136 1.81 -7.85 -3.23
N ASP A 137 1.43 -6.58 -3.17
CA ASP A 137 0.83 -5.85 -4.28
C ASP A 137 1.83 -5.71 -5.45
N MET A 138 3.10 -5.37 -5.15
CA MET A 138 4.16 -5.26 -6.17
C MET A 138 4.51 -6.63 -6.81
N LEU A 139 4.58 -7.71 -6.02
CA LEU A 139 4.79 -9.07 -6.56
C LEU A 139 3.67 -9.49 -7.52
N THR A 140 2.43 -9.13 -7.18
CA THR A 140 1.26 -9.36 -8.05
C THR A 140 1.43 -8.64 -9.38
N SER A 141 1.82 -7.36 -9.33
CA SER A 141 2.11 -6.55 -10.52
C SER A 141 3.20 -7.13 -11.39
N TRP A 142 4.30 -7.62 -10.80
CA TRP A 142 5.39 -8.22 -11.55
C TRP A 142 4.95 -9.44 -12.36
N LEU A 143 4.19 -10.34 -11.74
CA LEU A 143 3.66 -11.51 -12.45
C LEU A 143 2.62 -11.12 -13.51
N GLY A 144 1.88 -10.03 -13.29
CA GLY A 144 1.03 -9.40 -14.32
C GLY A 144 1.84 -8.92 -15.53
N LEU A 145 2.95 -8.21 -15.32
CA LEU A 145 3.85 -7.79 -16.39
C LEU A 145 4.47 -8.98 -17.13
N ILE A 146 5.01 -9.95 -16.39
CA ILE A 146 5.63 -11.16 -16.95
C ILE A 146 4.62 -11.93 -17.81
N SER A 147 3.37 -12.04 -17.36
CA SER A 147 2.28 -12.65 -18.14
C SER A 147 2.12 -11.96 -19.49
N VAL A 148 2.04 -10.63 -19.52
CA VAL A 148 1.89 -9.88 -20.77
C VAL A 148 3.13 -10.00 -21.67
N LEU A 149 4.34 -10.00 -21.10
CA LEU A 149 5.56 -10.23 -21.88
C LEU A 149 5.59 -11.64 -22.50
N PHE A 150 5.05 -12.66 -21.84
CA PHE A 150 4.84 -13.97 -22.44
C PHE A 150 3.82 -13.94 -23.58
N ILE A 151 2.74 -13.17 -23.47
CA ILE A 151 1.81 -12.96 -24.60
C ILE A 151 2.53 -12.32 -25.79
N LEU A 152 3.33 -11.27 -25.56
CA LEU A 152 4.09 -10.60 -26.61
C LEU A 152 5.12 -11.53 -27.30
N THR A 153 5.64 -12.54 -26.58
CA THR A 153 6.51 -13.58 -27.15
C THR A 153 5.75 -14.80 -27.70
N ASN A 154 4.41 -14.75 -27.80
CA ASN A 154 3.53 -15.85 -28.24
C ASN A 154 3.61 -17.11 -27.36
N ARG A 155 3.86 -16.96 -26.06
CA ARG A 155 3.93 -18.04 -25.07
C ARG A 155 2.70 -18.05 -24.15
N SER A 156 1.51 -18.20 -24.74
CA SER A 156 0.22 -18.04 -24.04
C SER A 156 0.03 -18.97 -22.83
N THR A 157 0.51 -20.21 -22.91
CA THR A 157 0.47 -21.14 -21.77
C THR A 157 1.25 -20.61 -20.56
N LEU A 158 2.48 -20.13 -20.77
CA LEU A 158 3.31 -19.57 -19.70
C LEU A 158 2.73 -18.25 -19.16
N ALA A 159 2.11 -17.44 -20.02
CA ALA A 159 1.36 -16.27 -19.59
C ALA A 159 0.21 -16.66 -18.64
N GLY A 160 -0.54 -17.71 -18.99
CA GLY A 160 -1.62 -18.25 -18.16
C GLY A 160 -1.12 -18.72 -16.78
N PHE A 161 -0.01 -19.46 -16.75
CA PHE A 161 0.61 -19.86 -15.47
C PHE A 161 1.10 -18.65 -14.65
N ALA A 162 1.73 -17.66 -15.28
CA ALA A 162 2.20 -16.46 -14.59
C ALA A 162 1.04 -15.68 -13.96
N ILE A 163 -0.09 -15.52 -14.67
CA ILE A 163 -1.26 -14.83 -14.11
C ILE A 163 -1.97 -15.65 -13.03
N ALA A 164 -1.96 -16.98 -13.14
CA ALA A 164 -2.42 -17.86 -12.07
C ALA A 164 -1.58 -17.65 -10.79
N LEU A 165 -0.25 -17.66 -10.89
CA LEU A 165 0.62 -17.36 -9.75
C LEU A 165 0.36 -15.96 -9.18
N SER A 166 0.13 -14.96 -10.05
CA SER A 166 -0.27 -13.61 -9.63
C SER A 166 -1.56 -13.66 -8.79
N PHE A 167 -2.57 -14.43 -9.22
CA PHE A 167 -3.81 -14.62 -8.47
C PHE A 167 -3.60 -15.33 -7.13
N LEU A 168 -2.73 -16.34 -7.08
CA LEU A 168 -2.35 -17.03 -5.84
C LEU A 168 -1.57 -16.14 -4.86
N ILE A 169 -1.05 -15.00 -5.31
CA ILE A 169 -0.47 -13.96 -4.46
C ILE A 169 -1.53 -12.93 -4.06
N SER A 170 -2.38 -12.47 -4.99
CA SER A 170 -3.45 -11.51 -4.74
C SER A 170 -4.56 -11.58 -5.79
N GLN A 171 -5.82 -11.53 -5.34
CA GLN A 171 -7.00 -11.53 -6.22
C GLN A 171 -7.08 -10.33 -7.17
N LYS A 172 -6.36 -9.23 -6.89
CA LYS A 172 -6.25 -8.07 -7.81
C LYS A 172 -5.61 -8.45 -9.16
N ALA A 173 -4.97 -9.62 -9.26
CA ALA A 173 -4.53 -10.19 -10.54
C ALA A 173 -5.65 -10.32 -11.58
N LEU A 174 -6.92 -10.37 -11.15
CA LEU A 174 -8.06 -10.37 -12.05
C LEU A 174 -8.10 -9.15 -12.98
N TRP A 175 -7.60 -7.99 -12.56
CA TRP A 175 -7.50 -6.82 -13.45
C TRP A 175 -6.59 -7.10 -14.64
N PHE A 176 -5.39 -7.65 -14.39
CA PHE A 176 -4.42 -8.01 -15.42
C PHE A 176 -4.94 -9.12 -16.34
N PHE A 177 -5.64 -10.12 -15.77
CA PHE A 177 -6.29 -11.19 -16.53
C PHE A 177 -7.35 -10.65 -17.50
N LEU A 178 -8.24 -9.77 -17.02
CA LEU A 178 -9.30 -9.18 -17.85
C LEU A 178 -8.71 -8.25 -18.91
N ALA A 179 -7.73 -7.41 -18.56
CA ALA A 179 -7.07 -6.53 -19.51
C ALA A 179 -6.33 -7.30 -20.61
N THR A 180 -5.69 -8.43 -20.26
CA THR A 180 -5.00 -9.29 -21.23
C THR A 180 -5.99 -9.91 -22.23
N ASN A 181 -7.11 -10.45 -21.74
CA ASN A 181 -8.16 -11.00 -22.60
C ASN A 181 -8.80 -9.94 -23.49
N ALA A 182 -9.11 -8.76 -22.95
CA ALA A 182 -9.67 -7.65 -23.73
C ALA A 182 -8.69 -7.18 -24.83
N ALA A 183 -7.40 -7.05 -24.50
CA ALA A 183 -6.37 -6.69 -25.46
C ALA A 183 -6.18 -7.74 -26.55
N LEU A 184 -6.21 -9.04 -26.22
CA LEU A 184 -6.18 -10.14 -27.20
C LEU A 184 -7.42 -10.12 -28.11
N GLY A 185 -8.59 -9.83 -27.57
CA GLY A 185 -9.83 -9.69 -28.35
C GLY A 185 -9.76 -8.54 -29.35
N ILE A 186 -9.34 -7.35 -28.90
CA ILE A 186 -9.16 -6.17 -29.77
C ILE A 186 -8.08 -6.44 -30.82
N TYR A 187 -6.95 -7.02 -30.42
CA TYR A 187 -5.88 -7.43 -31.33
C TYR A 187 -6.37 -8.44 -32.39
N GLY A 188 -7.23 -9.39 -32.00
CA GLY A 188 -7.87 -10.35 -32.89
C GLY A 188 -8.81 -9.72 -33.91
N LEU A 189 -9.61 -8.74 -33.48
CA LEU A 189 -10.48 -7.98 -34.37
C LEU A 189 -9.67 -7.12 -35.34
N TYR A 190 -8.58 -6.50 -34.88
CA TYR A 190 -7.72 -5.66 -35.70
C TYR A 190 -6.98 -6.46 -36.79
N ASN A 191 -6.47 -7.65 -36.47
CA ASN A 191 -5.70 -8.50 -37.39
C ASN A 191 -6.55 -9.56 -38.12
N ALA A 192 -7.75 -9.20 -38.57
CA ALA A 192 -8.60 -10.03 -39.44
C ALA A 192 -8.95 -11.45 -38.91
N ARG A 193 -9.12 -11.61 -37.58
CA ARG A 193 -9.72 -12.81 -36.95
C ARG A 193 -8.99 -14.14 -37.24
N HIS A 194 -7.67 -14.15 -37.14
CA HIS A 194 -6.92 -15.41 -37.27
C HIS A 194 -7.25 -16.42 -36.16
N TRP A 195 -7.54 -17.67 -36.54
CA TRP A 195 -7.77 -18.80 -35.61
C TRP A 195 -6.67 -18.97 -34.56
N ARG A 196 -5.42 -18.64 -34.91
CA ARG A 196 -4.28 -18.66 -33.99
C ARG A 196 -4.49 -17.78 -32.75
N ILE A 197 -5.19 -16.65 -32.88
CA ILE A 197 -5.47 -15.75 -31.75
C ILE A 197 -6.50 -16.38 -30.81
N VAL A 198 -7.50 -17.06 -31.37
CA VAL A 198 -8.47 -17.85 -30.59
C VAL A 198 -7.76 -18.95 -29.80
N GLN A 199 -6.84 -19.68 -30.43
CA GLN A 199 -6.01 -20.69 -29.75
C GLN A 199 -5.18 -20.08 -28.61
N GLN A 200 -4.57 -18.91 -28.81
CA GLN A 200 -3.81 -18.20 -27.78
C GLN A 200 -4.69 -17.81 -26.59
N ILE A 201 -5.90 -17.31 -26.84
CA ILE A 201 -6.89 -16.99 -25.79
C ILE A 201 -7.25 -18.26 -25.02
N ILE A 202 -7.58 -19.36 -25.70
CA ILE A 202 -7.94 -20.62 -25.03
C ILE A 202 -6.77 -21.14 -24.18
N GLN A 203 -5.56 -21.21 -24.74
CA GLN A 203 -4.37 -21.68 -24.03
C GLN A 203 -4.06 -20.83 -22.79
N PHE A 204 -4.15 -19.50 -22.91
CA PHE A 204 -3.97 -18.58 -21.79
C PHE A 204 -4.97 -18.83 -20.66
N ASN A 205 -6.27 -18.90 -21.00
CA ASN A 205 -7.34 -19.06 -20.02
C ASN A 205 -7.30 -20.44 -19.34
N VAL A 206 -7.06 -21.52 -20.08
CA VAL A 206 -6.95 -22.88 -19.51
C VAL A 206 -5.74 -22.98 -18.59
N ALA A 207 -4.58 -22.46 -19.01
CA ALA A 207 -3.37 -22.47 -18.19
C ALA A 207 -3.48 -21.59 -16.92
N ALA A 208 -4.29 -20.53 -16.95
CA ALA A 208 -4.61 -19.75 -15.75
C ALA A 208 -5.60 -20.48 -14.83
N LEU A 209 -6.62 -21.12 -15.38
CA LEU A 209 -7.67 -21.78 -14.60
C LEU A 209 -7.14 -23.01 -13.85
N LEU A 210 -6.22 -23.76 -14.44
CA LEU A 210 -5.73 -25.02 -13.89
C LEU A 210 -5.07 -24.85 -12.50
N PRO A 211 -4.04 -24.00 -12.29
CA PRO A 211 -3.44 -23.83 -10.96
C PRO A 211 -4.39 -23.23 -9.93
N ILE A 212 -5.28 -22.32 -10.35
CA ILE A 212 -6.29 -21.72 -9.45
C ILE A 212 -7.26 -22.81 -8.97
N SER A 213 -7.70 -23.68 -9.87
CA SER A 213 -8.59 -24.80 -9.53
C SER A 213 -7.90 -25.79 -8.60
N LEU A 214 -6.63 -26.14 -8.88
CA LEU A 214 -5.83 -27.00 -8.01
C LEU A 214 -5.65 -26.41 -6.61
N TYR A 215 -5.43 -25.09 -6.51
CA TYR A 215 -5.33 -24.41 -5.22
C TYR A 215 -6.65 -24.48 -4.44
N VAL A 216 -7.78 -24.21 -5.09
CA VAL A 216 -9.11 -24.32 -4.45
C VAL A 216 -9.39 -25.75 -4.00
N LEU A 217 -9.09 -26.74 -4.84
CA LEU A 217 -9.26 -28.16 -4.51
C LEU A 217 -8.37 -28.56 -3.33
N PHE A 218 -7.10 -28.15 -3.31
CA PHE A 218 -6.19 -28.43 -2.21
C PHE A 218 -6.73 -27.91 -0.87
N TRP A 219 -7.18 -26.66 -0.81
CA TRP A 219 -7.74 -26.10 0.42
C TRP A 219 -9.11 -26.69 0.78
N ALA A 220 -9.87 -27.15 -0.21
CA ALA A 220 -11.13 -27.86 0.01
C ALA A 220 -10.93 -29.26 0.62
N LEU A 221 -9.71 -29.80 0.62
CA LEU A 221 -9.37 -31.02 1.38
C LEU A 221 -9.21 -30.75 2.88
N VAL A 222 -8.86 -29.51 3.26
CA VAL A 222 -8.57 -29.10 4.64
C VAL A 222 -9.73 -28.34 5.27
N SER A 223 -10.56 -27.67 4.47
CA SER A 223 -11.72 -26.89 4.89
C SER A 223 -12.91 -27.13 3.97
N SER A 224 -14.12 -26.71 4.35
CA SER A 224 -15.28 -26.88 3.47
C SER A 224 -15.13 -26.06 2.17
N PRO A 225 -15.57 -26.59 1.01
CA PRO A 225 -15.52 -25.84 -0.25
C PRO A 225 -16.19 -24.46 -0.18
N ALA A 226 -17.29 -24.35 0.58
CA ALA A 226 -18.00 -23.10 0.77
C ALA A 226 -17.14 -22.04 1.47
N ILE A 227 -16.37 -22.42 2.50
CA ILE A 227 -15.46 -21.51 3.21
C ILE A 227 -14.33 -21.08 2.27
N VAL A 228 -13.71 -22.02 1.55
CA VAL A 228 -12.61 -21.73 0.62
C VAL A 228 -13.08 -20.76 -0.46
N LEU A 229 -14.23 -21.02 -1.10
CA LEU A 229 -14.78 -20.12 -2.11
C LEU A 229 -15.14 -18.75 -1.51
N LYS A 230 -15.72 -18.73 -0.31
CA LYS A 230 -16.05 -17.49 0.41
C LYS A 230 -14.81 -16.62 0.61
N SER A 231 -13.74 -17.17 1.16
CA SER A 231 -12.50 -16.44 1.42
C SER A 231 -11.74 -16.07 0.14
N VAL A 232 -11.66 -16.97 -0.84
CA VAL A 232 -10.86 -16.77 -2.07
C VAL A 232 -11.56 -15.87 -3.09
N PHE A 233 -12.89 -15.79 -3.12
CA PHE A 233 -13.60 -15.01 -4.14
C PHE A 233 -14.61 -14.01 -3.57
N TYR A 234 -15.44 -14.41 -2.61
CA TYR A 234 -16.56 -13.58 -2.16
C TYR A 234 -16.15 -12.45 -1.21
N GLU A 235 -15.15 -12.64 -0.35
CA GLU A 235 -14.70 -11.59 0.57
C GLU A 235 -14.07 -10.41 -0.19
N GLY A 236 -13.17 -10.68 -1.13
CA GLY A 236 -12.59 -9.65 -1.99
C GLY A 236 -13.64 -8.92 -2.85
N TYR A 237 -14.63 -9.67 -3.36
CA TYR A 237 -15.77 -9.08 -4.06
C TYR A 237 -16.62 -8.17 -3.16
N THR A 238 -16.90 -8.63 -1.93
CA THR A 238 -17.67 -7.87 -0.94
C THR A 238 -16.94 -6.56 -0.62
N GLN A 239 -15.62 -6.60 -0.55
CA GLN A 239 -14.80 -5.41 -0.36
C GLN A 239 -14.75 -4.46 -1.54
N ALA A 240 -14.69 -4.98 -2.76
CA ALA A 240 -14.66 -4.18 -3.97
C ALA A 240 -15.96 -3.38 -4.19
N LYS A 241 -17.09 -3.87 -3.67
CA LYS A 241 -18.41 -3.20 -3.72
C LYS A 241 -18.62 -2.11 -2.67
N ILE A 242 -17.62 -1.84 -1.84
CA ILE A 242 -17.77 -0.92 -0.71
C ILE A 242 -17.74 0.53 -1.18
N HIS A 243 -18.90 1.18 -1.11
CA HIS A 243 -19.03 2.62 -1.34
C HIS A 243 -18.51 3.48 -0.17
N TRP A 244 -18.22 2.91 1.00
CA TRP A 244 -17.71 3.70 2.16
C TRP A 244 -16.45 4.51 1.81
N TYR A 245 -15.58 3.98 0.94
CA TYR A 245 -14.36 4.65 0.52
C TYR A 245 -14.57 5.74 -0.54
N SER A 246 -15.77 5.88 -1.11
CA SER A 246 -16.03 6.92 -2.12
C SER A 246 -15.83 8.34 -1.57
N GLN A 247 -16.02 8.53 -0.26
CA GLN A 247 -15.85 9.82 0.39
C GLN A 247 -14.39 10.30 0.42
N ILE A 248 -13.41 9.38 0.42
CA ILE A 248 -11.97 9.69 0.40
C ILE A 248 -11.34 9.49 -0.99
N TYR A 249 -12.14 9.12 -1.98
CA TYR A 249 -11.66 8.79 -3.32
C TYR A 249 -10.96 10.00 -3.96
N TYR A 250 -11.56 11.18 -3.83
CA TYR A 250 -11.00 12.43 -4.35
C TYR A 250 -9.65 12.76 -3.69
N ASP A 251 -9.58 12.70 -2.35
CA ASP A 251 -8.34 12.96 -1.59
C ASP A 251 -7.23 11.99 -1.99
N CYS A 252 -7.55 10.71 -2.18
CA CYS A 252 -6.58 9.73 -2.64
C CYS A 252 -6.01 10.07 -4.02
N TRP A 253 -6.86 10.44 -4.98
CA TRP A 253 -6.41 10.86 -6.31
C TRP A 253 -5.64 12.17 -6.28
N GLN A 254 -6.02 13.10 -5.41
CA GLN A 254 -5.26 14.33 -5.19
C GLN A 254 -3.85 14.00 -4.69
N THR A 255 -3.70 13.12 -3.68
CA THR A 255 -2.38 12.68 -3.21
C THR A 255 -1.59 11.96 -4.31
N ILE A 256 -2.24 11.11 -5.12
CA ILE A 256 -1.60 10.41 -6.24
C ILE A 256 -1.04 11.39 -7.26
N LEU A 257 -1.86 12.36 -7.69
CA LEU A 257 -1.50 13.33 -8.72
C LEU A 257 -0.52 14.37 -8.19
N THR A 258 -0.59 14.76 -6.91
CA THR A 258 0.39 15.67 -6.30
C THR A 258 1.78 15.04 -6.22
N ASN A 259 1.89 13.74 -5.92
CA ASN A 259 3.18 13.09 -5.71
C ASN A 259 3.69 12.28 -6.92
N GLY A 260 2.99 12.37 -8.06
CA GLY A 260 3.32 11.62 -9.27
C GLY A 260 2.65 12.08 -10.55
N PRO A 261 2.45 13.40 -10.79
CA PRO A 261 1.57 13.87 -11.86
C PRO A 261 2.08 13.47 -13.22
N LEU A 262 3.37 13.65 -13.52
CA LEU A 262 3.90 13.34 -14.85
C LEU A 262 3.70 11.86 -15.20
N LEU A 263 4.05 10.94 -14.28
CA LEU A 263 3.87 9.51 -14.49
C LEU A 263 2.38 9.13 -14.69
N MET A 264 1.47 9.80 -13.98
CA MET A 264 0.03 9.49 -14.03
C MET A 264 -0.72 10.21 -15.14
N MET A 265 -0.20 11.31 -15.65
CA MET A 265 -0.87 12.14 -16.65
C MET A 265 -0.30 11.96 -18.06
N LEU A 266 0.92 11.44 -18.20
CA LEU A 266 1.55 11.27 -19.52
C LEU A 266 0.99 10.09 -20.32
N TRP A 267 0.36 9.11 -19.67
CA TRP A 267 -0.06 7.86 -20.33
C TRP A 267 -0.99 8.05 -21.54
N PRO A 268 -1.97 8.97 -21.59
CA PRO A 268 -2.81 9.14 -22.76
C PRO A 268 -1.99 9.64 -23.95
N LEU A 269 -0.98 10.49 -23.73
CA LEU A 269 -0.11 11.01 -24.80
C LEU A 269 0.60 9.89 -25.56
N THR A 270 0.83 8.73 -24.93
CA THR A 270 1.44 7.56 -25.58
C THR A 270 0.62 7.04 -26.77
N TRP A 271 -0.68 7.35 -26.84
CA TRP A 271 -1.57 6.97 -27.94
C TRP A 271 -1.23 7.64 -29.26
N ILE A 272 -0.42 8.71 -29.24
CA ILE A 272 0.04 9.37 -30.45
C ILE A 272 0.71 8.40 -31.43
N GLY A 273 1.39 7.38 -30.88
CA GLY A 273 2.04 6.35 -31.67
C GLY A 273 1.08 5.53 -32.54
N LEU A 274 -0.22 5.48 -32.22
CA LEU A 274 -1.24 4.81 -33.03
C LEU A 274 -1.57 5.57 -34.33
N PHE A 275 -1.28 6.87 -34.38
CA PHE A 275 -1.50 7.68 -35.57
C PHE A 275 -0.36 7.56 -36.60
N ASN A 276 0.72 6.84 -36.27
CA ASN A 276 1.83 6.61 -37.19
C ASN A 276 1.41 5.67 -38.33
N GLN A 277 1.34 6.19 -39.56
CA GLN A 277 0.91 5.43 -40.73
C GLN A 277 2.02 4.53 -41.31
N GLU A 278 3.29 4.90 -41.11
CA GLU A 278 4.45 4.19 -41.67
C GLU A 278 4.95 3.03 -40.78
N ALA A 279 4.38 2.86 -39.59
CA ALA A 279 4.75 1.75 -38.71
C ALA A 279 4.52 0.42 -39.43
N SER A 280 5.51 -0.46 -39.36
CA SER A 280 5.37 -1.81 -39.91
C SER A 280 4.15 -2.52 -39.31
N ASN A 281 3.48 -3.38 -40.08
CA ASN A 281 2.30 -4.11 -39.59
C ASN A 281 2.52 -4.81 -38.23
N PRO A 282 3.69 -5.45 -37.96
CA PRO A 282 3.98 -6.04 -36.66
C PRO A 282 4.06 -5.01 -35.51
N GLU A 283 4.70 -3.87 -35.72
CA GLU A 283 4.84 -2.81 -34.71
C GLU A 283 3.50 -2.17 -34.38
N LYS A 284 2.71 -1.85 -35.41
CA LYS A 284 1.37 -1.27 -35.24
C LYS A 284 0.46 -2.22 -34.48
N SER A 285 0.50 -3.51 -34.81
CA SER A 285 -0.27 -4.54 -34.12
C SER A 285 0.12 -4.69 -32.65
N ARG A 286 1.44 -4.68 -32.35
CA ARG A 286 1.95 -4.68 -30.98
C ARG A 286 1.46 -3.45 -30.20
N ARG A 287 1.53 -2.26 -30.82
CA ARG A 287 1.08 -1.01 -30.20
C ARG A 287 -0.42 -1.03 -29.90
N VAL A 288 -1.25 -1.50 -30.82
CA VAL A 288 -2.69 -1.69 -30.59
C VAL A 288 -2.95 -2.59 -29.37
N PHE A 289 -2.24 -3.72 -29.26
CA PHE A 289 -2.37 -4.61 -28.12
C PHE A 289 -1.96 -3.93 -26.80
N ILE A 290 -0.77 -3.32 -26.76
CA ILE A 290 -0.24 -2.63 -25.56
C ILE A 290 -1.16 -1.50 -25.11
N THR A 291 -1.59 -0.65 -26.05
CA THR A 291 -2.50 0.47 -25.73
C THR A 291 -3.85 -0.02 -25.24
N SER A 292 -4.40 -1.08 -25.83
CA SER A 292 -5.67 -1.68 -25.38
C SER A 292 -5.55 -2.26 -23.97
N TYR A 293 -4.47 -3.00 -23.69
CA TYR A 293 -4.17 -3.53 -22.36
C TYR A 293 -4.05 -2.41 -21.33
N ALA A 294 -3.25 -1.39 -21.65
CA ALA A 294 -3.04 -0.23 -20.80
C ALA A 294 -4.34 0.51 -20.48
N PHE A 295 -5.17 0.76 -21.50
CA PHE A 295 -6.45 1.42 -21.33
C PHE A 295 -7.37 0.65 -20.40
N VAL A 296 -7.54 -0.65 -20.60
CA VAL A 296 -8.42 -1.48 -19.76
C VAL A 296 -7.91 -1.55 -18.33
N MET A 297 -6.61 -1.71 -18.13
CA MET A 297 -6.00 -1.70 -16.80
C MET A 297 -6.20 -0.36 -16.07
N LEU A 298 -5.87 0.75 -16.72
CA LEU A 298 -6.00 2.07 -16.12
C LEU A 298 -7.47 2.42 -15.90
N PHE A 299 -8.38 1.98 -16.76
CA PHE A 299 -9.82 2.12 -16.52
C PHE A 299 -10.25 1.42 -15.24
N PHE A 300 -9.79 0.18 -14.99
CA PHE A 300 -10.08 -0.51 -13.72
C PHE A 300 -9.50 0.20 -12.51
N ILE A 301 -8.24 0.67 -12.59
CA ILE A 301 -7.57 1.36 -11.48
C ILE A 301 -8.24 2.71 -11.20
N ILE A 302 -8.54 3.50 -12.24
CA ILE A 302 -9.24 4.77 -12.13
C ILE A 302 -10.63 4.54 -11.53
N SER A 303 -11.37 3.55 -12.01
CA SER A 303 -12.73 3.26 -11.51
C SER A 303 -12.74 2.60 -10.13
N TYR A 304 -11.59 2.27 -9.54
CA TYR A 304 -11.52 1.56 -8.28
C TYR A 304 -11.80 2.50 -7.10
N GLN A 305 -12.86 2.22 -6.34
CA GLN A 305 -13.33 3.08 -5.26
C GLN A 305 -12.33 3.24 -4.10
N GLN A 306 -11.35 2.34 -4.00
CA GLN A 306 -10.28 2.39 -2.99
C GLN A 306 -8.96 2.77 -3.66
N ALA A 307 -8.91 3.96 -4.28
CA ALA A 307 -7.74 4.45 -5.01
C ALA A 307 -6.56 4.86 -4.10
N PHE A 308 -6.28 4.11 -3.03
CA PHE A 308 -5.19 4.40 -2.10
C PHE A 308 -3.86 4.58 -2.84
N PRO A 309 -3.01 5.54 -2.45
CA PRO A 309 -1.76 5.84 -3.16
C PRO A 309 -0.83 4.63 -3.36
N TYR A 310 -0.78 3.70 -2.39
CA TYR A 310 0.02 2.48 -2.52
C TYR A 310 -0.48 1.54 -3.63
N ASN A 311 -1.76 1.61 -4.05
CA ASN A 311 -2.27 0.80 -5.17
C ASN A 311 -1.67 1.21 -6.52
N MET A 312 -0.94 2.34 -6.60
CA MET A 312 -0.30 2.78 -7.83
C MET A 312 0.82 1.82 -8.31
N VAL A 313 1.27 0.90 -7.45
CA VAL A 313 2.14 -0.21 -7.88
C VAL A 313 1.46 -1.13 -8.92
N TYR A 314 0.12 -1.16 -8.98
CA TYR A 314 -0.63 -1.88 -10.01
C TYR A 314 -0.58 -1.22 -11.39
N CYS A 315 -0.21 0.05 -11.47
CA CYS A 315 0.02 0.74 -12.74
C CYS A 315 1.38 0.38 -13.37
N MET A 316 2.32 -0.20 -12.60
CA MET A 316 3.69 -0.46 -13.09
C MET A 316 3.74 -1.32 -14.36
N PRO A 317 2.99 -2.42 -14.48
CA PRO A 317 2.98 -3.21 -15.72
C PRO A 317 2.53 -2.40 -16.93
N VAL A 318 1.59 -1.48 -16.74
CA VAL A 318 1.12 -0.60 -17.81
C VAL A 318 2.22 0.37 -18.23
N PHE A 319 2.81 1.08 -17.26
CA PHE A 319 3.85 2.07 -17.51
C PHE A 319 5.12 1.48 -18.13
N LEU A 320 5.49 0.27 -17.71
CA LEU A 320 6.61 -0.49 -18.27
C LEU A 320 6.36 -1.01 -19.68
N LEU A 321 5.14 -0.91 -20.21
CA LEU A 321 4.82 -1.25 -21.60
C LEU A 321 4.62 -0.01 -22.46
N ILE A 322 3.82 0.95 -22.01
CA ILE A 322 3.45 2.12 -22.82
C ILE A 322 4.58 3.14 -22.96
N TYR A 323 5.38 3.38 -21.91
CA TYR A 323 6.43 4.39 -21.98
C TYR A 323 7.61 3.95 -22.84
N PRO A 324 8.09 2.69 -22.77
CA PRO A 324 9.11 2.23 -23.69
C PRO A 324 8.64 2.25 -25.14
N ASP A 325 7.38 1.91 -25.41
CA ASP A 325 6.81 1.99 -26.77
C ASP A 325 6.74 3.44 -27.26
N PHE A 326 6.26 4.37 -26.41
CA PHE A 326 6.20 5.79 -26.72
C PHE A 326 7.58 6.39 -26.97
N PHE A 327 8.55 6.19 -26.08
CA PHE A 327 9.90 6.72 -26.26
C PHE A 327 10.61 6.06 -27.44
N SER A 328 10.35 4.78 -27.74
CA SER A 328 10.89 4.14 -28.94
C SER A 328 10.37 4.81 -30.21
N TRP A 329 9.07 5.10 -30.25
CA TRP A 329 8.47 5.86 -31.34
C TRP A 329 9.05 7.27 -31.45
N ALA A 330 9.13 8.00 -30.33
CA ALA A 330 9.63 9.37 -30.33
C ALA A 330 11.09 9.43 -30.83
N LEU A 331 11.95 8.53 -30.32
CA LEU A 331 13.37 8.46 -30.74
C LEU A 331 13.53 8.10 -32.22
N ALA A 332 12.71 7.17 -32.74
CA ALA A 332 12.74 6.82 -34.16
C ALA A 332 12.25 7.99 -35.02
N HIS A 333 11.13 8.59 -34.65
CA HIS A 333 10.52 9.69 -35.39
C HIS A 333 11.44 10.93 -35.47
N PHE A 334 12.06 11.32 -34.36
CA PHE A 334 13.01 12.44 -34.34
C PHE A 334 14.33 12.16 -35.06
N ARG A 335 14.64 10.90 -35.39
CA ARG A 335 15.82 10.53 -36.17
C ARG A 335 15.54 10.49 -37.66
N GLU A 336 14.37 9.97 -38.05
CA GLU A 336 14.06 9.63 -39.44
C GLU A 336 13.20 10.68 -40.16
N ASN A 337 12.71 11.71 -39.46
CA ASN A 337 11.86 12.76 -40.03
C ASN A 337 10.62 12.22 -40.79
N ALA A 338 10.09 11.08 -40.35
CA ALA A 338 8.96 10.36 -40.94
C ALA A 338 7.63 11.11 -40.74
N ARG A 339 7.26 12.01 -41.66
CA ARG A 339 6.06 12.85 -41.57
C ARG A 339 4.87 12.27 -42.31
N ILE A 340 4.14 11.33 -41.70
CA ILE A 340 2.79 11.00 -42.16
C ILE A 340 1.84 10.84 -40.97
N PHE A 341 1.44 11.97 -40.40
CA PHE A 341 0.28 12.04 -39.48
C PHE A 341 -0.89 12.72 -40.17
N ASN A 342 -2.11 12.34 -39.79
CA ASN A 342 -3.28 13.15 -40.10
C ASN A 342 -3.25 14.38 -39.18
N GLU A 343 -2.75 15.51 -39.69
CA GLU A 343 -2.52 16.75 -38.93
C GLU A 343 -3.76 17.18 -38.14
N ARG A 344 -4.96 17.05 -38.73
CA ARG A 344 -6.22 17.41 -38.06
C ARG A 344 -6.50 16.52 -36.85
N LYS A 345 -6.38 15.19 -36.99
CA LYS A 345 -6.61 14.27 -35.86
C LYS A 345 -5.59 14.49 -34.75
N LEU A 346 -4.33 14.70 -35.13
CA LEU A 346 -3.24 14.96 -34.20
C LEU A 346 -3.45 16.27 -33.44
N PHE A 347 -3.84 17.34 -34.13
CA PHE A 347 -4.16 18.63 -33.52
C PHE A 347 -5.25 18.48 -32.45
N TRP A 348 -6.41 17.92 -32.80
CA TRP A 348 -7.51 17.74 -31.85
C TRP A 348 -7.12 16.88 -30.66
N PHE A 349 -6.36 15.81 -30.87
CA PHE A 349 -5.87 14.95 -29.82
C PHE A 349 -4.96 15.70 -28.83
N LEU A 350 -3.96 16.43 -29.34
CA LEU A 350 -3.02 17.17 -28.49
C LEU A 350 -3.68 18.34 -27.76
N SER A 351 -4.61 19.05 -28.42
CA SER A 351 -5.39 20.13 -27.79
C SER A 351 -6.29 19.59 -26.67
N LEU A 352 -7.03 18.50 -26.93
CA LEU A 352 -7.88 17.88 -25.91
C LEU A 352 -7.05 17.38 -24.72
N PHE A 353 -5.88 16.80 -25.00
CA PHE A 353 -4.97 16.35 -23.96
C PHE A 353 -4.44 17.53 -23.13
N ALA A 354 -3.98 18.62 -23.75
CA ALA A 354 -3.53 19.82 -23.04
C ALA A 354 -4.64 20.43 -22.16
N VAL A 355 -5.86 20.55 -22.69
CA VAL A 355 -7.03 21.01 -21.93
C VAL A 355 -7.30 20.07 -20.75
N SER A 356 -7.24 18.76 -20.96
CA SER A 356 -7.45 17.78 -19.89
C SER A 356 -6.42 17.91 -18.77
N ILE A 357 -5.13 18.13 -19.08
CA ILE A 357 -4.09 18.38 -18.08
C ILE A 357 -4.38 19.66 -17.28
N MET A 358 -4.76 20.74 -17.96
CA MET A 358 -5.13 21.99 -17.29
C MET A 358 -6.34 21.79 -16.38
N SER A 359 -7.39 21.11 -16.87
CA SER A 359 -8.59 20.81 -16.10
C SER A 359 -8.27 19.94 -14.89
N LEU A 360 -7.45 18.88 -15.02
CA LEU A 360 -7.06 18.04 -13.89
C LEU A 360 -6.24 18.82 -12.86
N THR A 361 -5.30 19.66 -13.31
CA THR A 361 -4.52 20.55 -12.43
C THR A 361 -5.43 21.48 -11.63
N ILE A 362 -6.46 22.06 -12.27
CA ILE A 362 -7.43 22.93 -11.60
C ILE A 362 -8.35 22.14 -10.66
N ILE A 363 -8.95 21.05 -11.14
CA ILE A 363 -9.91 20.23 -10.40
C ILE A 363 -9.28 19.69 -9.12
N PHE A 364 -8.06 19.16 -9.20
CA PHE A 364 -7.35 18.60 -8.05
C PHE A 364 -6.52 19.62 -7.26
N ALA A 365 -6.64 20.91 -7.57
CA ALA A 365 -5.89 22.00 -6.95
C ALA A 365 -4.38 21.70 -6.86
N LEU A 366 -3.81 21.17 -7.95
CA LEU A 366 -2.43 20.75 -7.98
C LEU A 366 -1.47 21.97 -8.02
N PRO A 367 -0.21 21.82 -7.57
CA PRO A 367 0.78 22.89 -7.63
C PRO A 367 0.91 23.53 -9.02
N ALA A 368 1.05 24.85 -9.07
CA ALA A 368 1.12 25.61 -10.32
C ALA A 368 2.24 25.15 -11.26
N ALA A 369 3.34 24.60 -10.71
CA ALA A 369 4.42 24.00 -11.48
C ALA A 369 3.94 22.90 -12.44
N TYR A 370 2.83 22.21 -12.15
CA TYR A 370 2.31 21.14 -12.99
C TYR A 370 1.53 21.61 -14.21
N PHE A 371 1.18 22.89 -14.32
CA PHE A 371 0.72 23.46 -15.60
C PHE A 371 1.77 23.30 -16.71
N LEU A 372 3.06 23.19 -16.37
CA LEU A 372 4.13 22.94 -17.34
C LEU A 372 3.98 21.59 -18.06
N ILE A 373 3.25 20.62 -17.49
CA ILE A 373 2.96 19.34 -18.17
C ILE A 373 2.13 19.58 -19.44
N ALA A 374 1.25 20.59 -19.45
CA ALA A 374 0.46 20.94 -20.62
C ALA A 374 1.31 21.52 -21.77
N LEU A 375 2.54 21.97 -21.51
CA LEU A 375 3.47 22.41 -22.56
C LEU A 375 4.04 21.24 -23.36
N ILE A 376 4.11 20.04 -22.78
CA ILE A 376 4.61 18.83 -23.46
C ILE A 376 3.83 18.54 -24.76
N PRO A 377 2.48 18.38 -24.74
CA PRO A 377 1.72 18.14 -25.97
C PRO A 377 1.74 19.33 -26.94
N ILE A 378 1.80 20.57 -26.45
CA ILE A 378 1.86 21.77 -27.30
C ILE A 378 3.17 21.78 -28.09
N LEU A 379 4.29 21.61 -27.40
CA LEU A 379 5.62 21.55 -28.03
C LEU A 379 5.75 20.34 -28.95
N LEU A 380 5.16 19.20 -28.57
CA LEU A 380 5.13 18.03 -29.43
C LEU A 380 4.33 18.30 -30.72
N GLY A 381 3.19 18.99 -30.63
CA GLY A 381 2.42 19.41 -31.81
C GLY A 381 3.19 20.36 -32.72
N LEU A 382 3.87 21.35 -32.13
CA LEU A 382 4.72 22.29 -32.88
C LEU A 382 5.89 21.58 -33.58
N LEU A 383 6.52 20.64 -32.89
CA LEU A 383 7.58 19.79 -33.46
C LEU A 383 7.09 18.98 -34.65
N LEU A 384 5.95 18.30 -34.48
CA LEU A 384 5.39 17.43 -35.51
C LEU A 384 4.88 18.23 -36.72
N HIS A 385 4.51 19.50 -36.54
CA HIS A 385 4.05 20.39 -37.61
C HIS A 385 5.18 21.18 -38.29
N SER A 386 6.27 21.47 -37.58
CA SER A 386 7.38 22.27 -38.13
C SER A 386 7.96 21.59 -39.37
N LYS A 387 7.94 22.29 -40.51
CA LYS A 387 8.40 21.76 -41.80
C LYS A 387 9.93 21.78 -41.98
N GLN A 388 10.66 22.56 -41.17
CA GLN A 388 12.10 22.76 -41.33
C GLN A 388 12.92 21.52 -40.90
N LYS A 389 13.91 21.16 -41.72
CA LYS A 389 14.78 19.98 -41.54
C LYS A 389 15.92 20.20 -40.52
N ASP A 390 16.24 21.44 -40.18
CA ASP A 390 17.49 21.80 -39.47
C ASP A 390 17.32 22.18 -37.99
N ILE A 391 16.16 21.92 -37.37
CA ILE A 391 15.93 22.35 -35.99
C ILE A 391 16.42 21.29 -34.99
N THR A 392 17.73 21.18 -34.84
CA THR A 392 18.40 20.28 -33.87
C THR A 392 18.11 20.62 -32.39
N LEU A 393 17.63 21.83 -32.10
CA LEU A 393 17.43 22.36 -30.73
C LEU A 393 16.03 22.15 -30.13
N PHE A 394 15.05 21.73 -30.92
CA PHE A 394 13.63 21.79 -30.51
C PHE A 394 13.09 20.62 -29.64
N PRO A 395 13.70 19.42 -29.53
CA PRO A 395 13.25 18.43 -28.55
C PRO A 395 13.73 18.75 -27.12
N ALA A 396 14.78 19.56 -26.96
CA ALA A 396 15.36 19.88 -25.65
C ALA A 396 14.34 20.53 -24.68
N PRO A 397 13.49 21.49 -25.08
CA PRO A 397 12.43 22.03 -24.22
C PRO A 397 11.46 20.97 -23.67
N ILE A 398 11.04 19.98 -24.48
CA ILE A 398 10.17 18.89 -24.01
C ILE A 398 10.87 18.09 -22.92
N PHE A 399 12.13 17.72 -23.15
CA PHE A 399 12.92 17.00 -22.16
C PHE A 399 13.17 17.82 -20.90
N ILE A 400 13.39 19.14 -21.01
CA ILE A 400 13.51 20.05 -19.86
C ILE A 400 12.23 20.01 -19.02
N PHE A 401 11.05 20.12 -19.64
CA PHE A 401 9.79 20.07 -18.89
C PHE A 401 9.52 18.69 -18.28
N ILE A 402 9.85 17.60 -18.98
CA ILE A 402 9.76 16.23 -18.45
C ILE A 402 10.71 16.06 -17.25
N ILE A 403 11.96 16.50 -17.35
CA ILE A 403 12.94 16.40 -16.27
C ILE A 403 12.52 17.28 -15.08
N PHE A 404 12.08 18.51 -15.33
CA PHE A 404 11.69 19.43 -14.27
C PHE A 404 10.45 18.92 -13.54
N THR A 405 9.36 18.61 -14.26
CA THR A 405 8.09 18.18 -13.65
C THR A 405 8.11 16.73 -13.16
N GLY A 406 8.95 15.89 -13.74
CA GLY A 406 9.03 14.46 -13.44
C GLY A 406 10.12 14.07 -12.46
N ILE A 407 11.19 14.86 -12.34
CA ILE A 407 12.37 14.53 -11.52
C ILE A 407 12.68 15.65 -10.54
N VAL A 408 13.01 16.85 -11.02
CA VAL A 408 13.52 17.94 -10.15
C VAL A 408 12.48 18.37 -9.12
N TYR A 409 11.28 18.72 -9.56
CA TYR A 409 10.23 19.18 -8.66
C TYR A 409 9.75 18.09 -7.68
N PRO A 410 9.51 16.84 -8.10
CA PRO A 410 9.23 15.75 -7.16
C PRO A 410 10.34 15.50 -6.13
N LEU A 411 11.61 15.60 -6.50
CA LEU A 411 12.73 15.47 -5.55
C LEU A 411 12.75 16.62 -4.53
N LEU A 412 12.45 17.86 -4.96
CA LEU A 412 12.29 19.00 -4.05
C LEU A 412 11.12 18.80 -3.09
N ASN A 413 10.01 18.23 -3.56
CA ASN A 413 8.87 17.92 -2.71
C ASN A 413 9.17 16.76 -1.74
N PHE A 414 9.91 15.75 -2.21
CA PHE A 414 10.32 14.62 -1.38
C PHE A 414 11.21 15.05 -0.21
N SER A 415 12.10 16.03 -0.39
CA SER A 415 12.94 16.52 0.73
C SER A 415 12.11 17.16 1.85
N ILE A 416 10.97 17.76 1.51
CA ILE A 416 10.00 18.32 2.47
C ILE A 416 9.24 17.17 3.18
N ILE A 417 8.76 16.19 2.41
CA ILE A 417 7.94 15.09 2.94
C ILE A 417 8.79 14.06 3.70
N ALA A 418 10.07 13.90 3.37
CA ALA A 418 10.96 12.91 3.99
C ALA A 418 11.02 13.05 5.52
N TYR A 419 10.94 14.27 6.05
CA TYR A 419 10.86 14.51 7.49
C TYR A 419 9.65 13.83 8.14
N ASN A 420 8.50 13.86 7.46
CA ASN A 420 7.26 13.24 7.93
C ASN A 420 7.24 11.71 7.74
N LEU A 421 8.15 11.17 6.95
CA LEU A 421 8.32 9.72 6.76
C LEU A 421 9.24 9.10 7.82
N ASN A 422 9.86 9.90 8.69
CA ASN A 422 10.76 9.42 9.72
C ASN A 422 10.03 8.51 10.72
N GLY A 423 10.44 7.25 10.79
CA GLY A 423 9.88 6.23 11.65
C GLY A 423 10.41 6.22 13.08
N HIS A 424 11.39 7.06 13.44
CA HIS A 424 12.07 6.98 14.74
C HIS A 424 11.11 7.00 15.93
N TYR A 425 10.14 7.92 15.95
CA TYR A 425 9.14 7.99 17.01
C TYR A 425 8.31 6.70 17.12
N GLN A 426 7.81 6.21 15.98
CA GLN A 426 7.04 4.96 15.93
C GLN A 426 7.88 3.77 16.43
N GLN A 427 9.14 3.66 15.99
CA GLN A 427 10.06 2.61 16.41
C GLN A 427 10.32 2.66 17.92
N SER A 428 10.54 3.85 18.48
CA SER A 428 10.67 4.07 19.93
C SER A 428 9.42 3.59 20.67
N MET A 429 8.22 3.93 20.18
CA MET A 429 6.97 3.53 20.81
C MET A 429 6.73 2.02 20.71
N ILE A 430 7.06 1.38 19.59
CA ILE A 430 6.96 -0.08 19.42
C ILE A 430 7.87 -0.81 20.43
N MET A 431 9.14 -0.39 20.51
CA MET A 431 10.11 -0.97 21.44
C MET A 431 9.71 -0.75 22.89
N LEU A 432 9.27 0.46 23.25
CA LEU A 432 8.81 0.79 24.59
C LEU A 432 7.55 -0.01 24.98
N THR A 433 6.61 -0.16 24.04
CA THR A 433 5.40 -0.98 24.25
C THR A 433 5.76 -2.43 24.55
N ASN A 434 6.67 -3.02 23.78
CA ASN A 434 7.15 -4.38 24.03
C ASN A 434 7.84 -4.52 25.39
N ASN A 435 8.67 -3.55 25.78
CA ASN A 435 9.38 -3.57 27.06
C ASN A 435 8.45 -3.40 28.28
N LEU A 436 7.30 -2.76 28.12
CA LEU A 436 6.30 -2.59 29.19
C LEU A 436 5.43 -3.82 29.42
N LEU A 437 5.43 -4.75 28.47
CA LEU A 437 4.54 -5.90 28.46
C LEU A 437 5.31 -7.19 28.76
N THR A 438 4.82 -7.97 29.73
CA THR A 438 5.22 -9.37 29.91
C THR A 438 4.50 -10.26 28.89
N LYS A 439 4.80 -11.56 28.86
CA LYS A 439 4.14 -12.52 27.96
C LYS A 439 2.62 -12.58 28.18
N GLU A 440 2.18 -12.49 29.44
CA GLU A 440 0.76 -12.61 29.85
C GLU A 440 0.01 -11.27 29.82
N ASP A 441 0.71 -10.14 29.70
CA ASP A 441 0.07 -8.83 29.69
C ASP A 441 -0.69 -8.59 28.39
N ASN A 442 -1.87 -7.99 28.50
CA ASN A 442 -2.70 -7.64 27.35
C ASN A 442 -2.59 -6.16 27.01
N TYR A 443 -2.71 -5.83 25.73
CA TYR A 443 -2.72 -4.46 25.22
C TYR A 443 -3.69 -4.31 24.05
N PHE A 444 -3.94 -3.07 23.62
CA PHE A 444 -4.51 -2.79 22.30
C PHE A 444 -3.92 -1.48 21.73
N ALA A 445 -3.95 -1.37 20.41
CA ALA A 445 -3.45 -0.21 19.67
C ALA A 445 -4.31 0.12 18.43
N GLY A 446 -5.43 -0.56 18.17
CA GLY A 446 -6.23 -0.31 16.96
C GLY A 446 -5.58 -0.85 15.68
N THR A 447 -4.41 -1.48 15.81
CA THR A 447 -3.58 -2.13 14.79
C THR A 447 -2.67 -3.12 15.51
N PRO A 448 -2.32 -4.27 14.94
CA PRO A 448 -1.37 -5.22 15.56
C PRO A 448 0.06 -4.65 15.54
N LEU A 449 0.30 -3.68 16.42
CA LEU A 449 1.54 -2.92 16.53
C LEU A 449 2.74 -3.83 16.84
N LEU A 450 2.52 -4.85 17.68
CA LEU A 450 3.47 -5.93 17.92
C LEU A 450 3.03 -7.15 17.11
N TYR A 451 3.71 -7.46 16.01
CA TYR A 451 3.30 -8.51 15.08
C TYR A 451 3.21 -9.90 15.75
N ASN A 452 4.00 -10.14 16.79
CA ASN A 452 4.10 -11.42 17.51
C ASN A 452 3.14 -11.52 18.70
N LYS A 453 2.32 -10.49 18.94
CA LYS A 453 1.45 -10.44 20.11
C LYS A 453 0.04 -9.99 19.72
N ASP A 454 -0.92 -10.87 19.98
CA ASP A 454 -2.33 -10.57 19.74
C ASP A 454 -2.83 -9.44 20.66
N GLN A 455 -3.84 -8.72 20.19
CA GLN A 455 -4.49 -7.66 20.95
C GLN A 455 -5.72 -8.21 21.67
N ALA A 456 -5.97 -7.69 22.86
CA ALA A 456 -6.90 -8.33 23.79
C ALA A 456 -8.38 -8.06 23.49
N ILE A 457 -8.70 -6.99 22.78
CA ILE A 457 -10.08 -6.53 22.59
C ILE A 457 -10.52 -6.77 21.14
N PRO A 458 -11.42 -7.75 20.86
CA PRO A 458 -11.83 -8.11 19.50
C PRO A 458 -12.27 -6.93 18.62
N GLY A 459 -13.10 -6.02 19.15
CA GLY A 459 -13.57 -4.85 18.42
C GLY A 459 -12.51 -3.77 18.17
N LEU A 460 -11.34 -3.88 18.79
CA LEU A 460 -10.24 -2.91 18.69
C LEU A 460 -8.96 -3.52 18.07
N LYS A 461 -8.96 -4.79 17.63
CA LYS A 461 -7.76 -5.43 17.06
C LYS A 461 -7.30 -4.77 15.75
N ASN A 462 -8.22 -4.34 14.90
CA ASN A 462 -7.89 -3.66 13.64
C ASN A 462 -8.95 -2.61 13.29
N LEU A 463 -8.74 -1.37 13.73
CA LEU A 463 -9.71 -0.29 13.56
C LEU A 463 -9.60 0.37 12.18
N ILE A 464 -10.20 -0.26 11.17
CA ILE A 464 -10.39 0.38 9.87
C ILE A 464 -11.56 1.38 9.92
N GLY A 465 -11.63 2.30 8.96
CA GLY A 465 -12.69 3.31 8.88
C GLY A 465 -14.12 2.78 9.02
N PRO A 466 -14.51 1.70 8.29
CA PRO A 466 -15.82 1.05 8.48
C PRO A 466 -16.07 0.51 9.89
N ALA A 467 -15.06 -0.07 10.55
CA ALA A 467 -15.18 -0.56 11.92
C ALA A 467 -15.39 0.59 12.92
N ILE A 468 -14.66 1.70 12.75
CA ILE A 468 -14.86 2.91 13.55
C ILE A 468 -16.28 3.47 13.32
N SER A 469 -16.73 3.54 12.07
CA SER A 469 -18.10 3.98 11.74
C SER A 469 -19.16 3.09 12.38
N TYR A 470 -18.94 1.78 12.43
CA TYR A 470 -19.83 0.83 13.09
C TYR A 470 -19.91 1.05 14.61
N LEU A 471 -18.79 1.42 15.25
CA LEU A 471 -18.77 1.76 16.68
C LEU A 471 -19.57 3.03 17.00
N TYR A 472 -19.66 4.00 16.08
CA TYR A 472 -20.54 5.16 16.23
C TYR A 472 -22.00 4.84 15.94
N THR A 473 -22.25 4.07 14.88
CA THR A 473 -23.60 3.75 14.44
C THR A 473 -23.61 2.34 13.86
N PRO A 474 -24.02 1.33 14.65
CA PRO A 474 -24.11 -0.06 14.19
C PRO A 474 -25.12 -0.20 13.06
N LYS A 475 -24.65 -0.20 11.81
CA LYS A 475 -25.50 -0.38 10.62
C LYS A 475 -25.28 -1.76 10.00
N LYS A 476 -26.38 -2.45 9.68
CA LYS A 476 -26.33 -3.79 9.04
C LYS A 476 -25.57 -3.80 7.71
N ASN A 477 -25.56 -2.70 6.97
CA ASN A 477 -24.83 -2.60 5.70
C ASN A 477 -23.29 -2.55 5.87
N LEU A 478 -22.78 -2.30 7.07
CA LEU A 478 -21.35 -2.36 7.38
C LEU A 478 -20.90 -3.77 7.79
N LEU A 479 -21.82 -4.63 8.23
CA LEU A 479 -21.48 -6.00 8.67
C LEU A 479 -20.75 -6.81 7.59
N PRO A 480 -21.17 -6.80 6.30
CA PRO A 480 -20.45 -7.54 5.26
C PRO A 480 -19.01 -7.06 5.05
N ILE A 481 -18.68 -5.82 5.46
CA ILE A 481 -17.35 -5.22 5.35
C ILE A 481 -16.43 -5.70 6.46
N MET A 482 -17.00 -5.93 7.64
CA MET A 482 -16.30 -6.42 8.82
C MET A 482 -16.16 -7.94 8.71
N ILE A 483 -15.27 -8.35 7.80
CA ILE A 483 -15.03 -9.75 7.51
C ILE A 483 -14.20 -10.39 8.63
N PRO A 484 -14.56 -11.61 9.08
CA PRO A 484 -13.84 -12.33 10.13
C PRO A 484 -12.36 -12.55 9.80
N SER A 485 -12.03 -12.79 8.53
CA SER A 485 -10.65 -12.99 8.03
C SER A 485 -9.72 -11.78 8.25
N LEU A 486 -10.29 -10.60 8.51
CA LEU A 486 -9.55 -9.38 8.88
C LEU A 486 -9.48 -9.12 10.38
N TYR A 487 -9.96 -10.05 11.21
CA TYR A 487 -10.19 -9.87 12.65
C TYR A 487 -11.15 -8.71 12.96
N LEU A 488 -12.04 -8.38 12.02
CA LEU A 488 -13.06 -7.35 12.19
C LEU A 488 -14.31 -8.00 12.77
N THR A 489 -14.25 -8.34 14.05
CA THR A 489 -15.44 -8.86 14.75
C THR A 489 -16.37 -7.69 15.04
N PRO A 490 -17.62 -7.68 14.54
CA PRO A 490 -18.55 -6.59 14.80
C PRO A 490 -18.80 -6.51 16.32
N ARG A 491 -18.57 -5.32 16.88
CA ARG A 491 -18.85 -4.99 18.27
C ARG A 491 -19.49 -3.62 18.35
N THR A 492 -20.45 -3.43 19.26
CA THR A 492 -20.94 -2.08 19.60
C THR A 492 -19.99 -1.39 20.58
N ALA A 493 -20.15 -0.08 20.79
CA ALA A 493 -19.35 0.63 21.77
C ALA A 493 -19.55 0.09 23.19
N GLU A 494 -20.77 -0.32 23.53
CA GLU A 494 -21.13 -0.91 24.83
C GLU A 494 -20.45 -2.26 25.02
N GLU A 495 -20.44 -3.12 24.00
CA GLU A 495 -19.76 -4.41 24.03
C GLU A 495 -18.24 -4.22 24.16
N VAL A 496 -17.65 -3.26 23.44
CA VAL A 496 -16.22 -2.93 23.58
C VAL A 496 -15.90 -2.45 25.00
N ILE A 497 -16.73 -1.58 25.59
CA ILE A 497 -16.54 -1.13 26.97
C ILE A 497 -16.70 -2.28 27.96
N HIS A 498 -17.65 -3.19 27.72
CA HIS A 498 -17.82 -4.40 28.52
C HIS A 498 -16.57 -5.28 28.45
N ASP A 499 -16.06 -5.55 27.25
CA ASP A 499 -14.83 -6.33 27.04
C ASP A 499 -13.63 -5.66 27.71
N LEU A 500 -13.49 -4.33 27.61
CA LEU A 500 -12.44 -3.56 28.28
C LEU A 500 -12.54 -3.63 29.81
N LYS A 501 -13.75 -3.62 30.37
CA LYS A 501 -13.97 -3.75 31.83
C LYS A 501 -13.55 -5.11 32.35
N ASN A 502 -13.84 -6.16 31.59
CA ASN A 502 -13.62 -7.55 32.01
C ASN A 502 -12.25 -8.10 31.63
N THR A 503 -11.59 -7.49 30.65
CA THR A 503 -10.25 -7.90 30.20
C THR A 503 -9.18 -7.07 30.93
N SER A 504 -8.15 -7.74 31.45
CA SER A 504 -6.99 -7.09 32.06
C SER A 504 -6.09 -6.45 31.00
N VAL A 505 -6.41 -5.24 30.51
CA VAL A 505 -5.57 -4.48 29.56
C VAL A 505 -4.59 -3.56 30.31
N LYS A 506 -3.27 -3.77 30.15
CA LYS A 506 -2.23 -3.06 30.92
C LYS A 506 -1.92 -1.69 30.35
N LEU A 507 -1.95 -1.56 29.03
CA LEU A 507 -1.73 -0.31 28.32
C LEU A 507 -2.49 -0.29 27.00
N TYR A 508 -2.64 0.90 26.45
CA TYR A 508 -2.93 1.09 25.04
C TYR A 508 -1.95 2.05 24.39
N VAL A 509 -1.84 1.97 23.07
CA VAL A 509 -1.01 2.89 22.27
C VAL A 509 -1.91 3.79 21.44
N ASN A 510 -1.85 5.07 21.74
CA ASN A 510 -2.59 6.11 21.02
C ASN A 510 -2.06 6.25 19.59
N ASN A 511 -2.96 6.51 18.65
CA ASN A 511 -2.68 6.82 17.26
C ASN A 511 -3.96 7.40 16.64
N TYR A 512 -3.90 7.76 15.36
CA TYR A 512 -5.05 8.36 14.67
C TYR A 512 -6.34 7.50 14.73
N ARG A 513 -6.25 6.15 14.78
CA ARG A 513 -7.44 5.28 14.87
C ARG A 513 -8.06 5.29 16.26
N ILE A 514 -7.24 5.37 17.32
CA ILE A 514 -7.69 5.47 18.71
C ILE A 514 -8.32 6.85 18.97
N VAL A 515 -7.73 7.92 18.45
CA VAL A 515 -8.26 9.28 18.56
C VAL A 515 -9.66 9.39 17.93
N MET A 516 -9.94 8.60 16.90
CA MET A 516 -11.22 8.60 16.18
C MET A 516 -12.31 7.74 16.85
N LEU A 517 -12.04 7.02 17.94
CA LEU A 517 -13.04 6.22 18.63
C LEU A 517 -14.22 7.06 19.17
N PRO A 518 -15.43 6.47 19.31
CA PRO A 518 -16.56 7.13 19.97
C PRO A 518 -16.20 7.76 21.31
N SER A 519 -16.84 8.89 21.62
CA SER A 519 -16.61 9.63 22.87
C SER A 519 -16.83 8.77 24.13
N THR A 520 -17.77 7.83 24.11
CA THR A 520 -18.03 6.90 25.22
C THR A 520 -16.84 5.99 25.50
N ILE A 521 -16.23 5.42 24.45
CA ILE A 521 -15.02 4.60 24.57
C ILE A 521 -13.85 5.48 25.01
N ARG A 522 -13.64 6.64 24.38
CA ARG A 522 -12.56 7.56 24.76
C ARG A 522 -12.67 8.03 26.21
N HIS A 523 -13.88 8.33 26.68
CA HIS A 523 -14.13 8.69 28.06
C HIS A 523 -13.74 7.53 29.00
N TYR A 524 -14.16 6.30 28.68
CA TYR A 524 -13.73 5.12 29.43
C TYR A 524 -12.19 4.98 29.46
N LEU A 525 -11.51 5.18 28.32
CA LEU A 525 -10.05 5.14 28.26
C LEU A 525 -9.40 6.21 29.15
N MET A 526 -9.93 7.44 29.16
CA MET A 526 -9.43 8.51 30.03
C MET A 526 -9.66 8.23 31.52
N THR A 527 -10.73 7.49 31.88
CA THR A 527 -10.99 7.10 33.27
C THR A 527 -10.09 5.96 33.76
N GLU A 528 -9.67 5.07 32.87
CA GLU A 528 -8.96 3.83 33.24
C GLU A 528 -7.46 3.87 32.93
N PHE A 529 -7.01 4.82 32.12
CA PHE A 529 -5.62 4.95 31.69
C PHE A 529 -5.15 6.41 31.77
N ALA A 530 -3.84 6.59 31.90
CA ALA A 530 -3.20 7.91 31.93
C ALA A 530 -1.96 7.93 31.03
N PRO A 531 -1.58 9.12 30.49
CA PRO A 531 -0.35 9.26 29.73
C PRO A 531 0.86 8.75 30.52
N PHE A 532 1.67 7.91 29.87
CA PHE A 532 2.94 7.44 30.43
C PHE A 532 4.12 8.12 29.73
N TRP A 533 4.33 7.80 28.46
CA TRP A 533 5.42 8.34 27.65
C TRP A 533 5.05 8.27 26.18
N GLY A 534 5.25 9.36 25.45
CA GLY A 534 4.87 9.45 24.06
C GLY A 534 3.39 9.11 23.86
N SER A 535 3.13 8.22 22.91
CA SER A 535 1.77 7.76 22.58
C SER A 535 1.29 6.61 23.48
N ILE A 536 2.01 6.24 24.54
CA ILE A 536 1.64 5.11 25.41
C ILE A 536 0.86 5.58 26.64
N TYR A 537 -0.28 4.95 26.86
CA TYR A 537 -1.17 5.18 28.01
C TYR A 537 -1.23 3.91 28.84
N ILE A 538 -0.85 4.01 30.12
CA ILE A 538 -0.78 2.87 31.03
C ILE A 538 -2.00 2.83 31.95
N TYR A 539 -2.36 1.64 32.43
CA TYR A 539 -3.44 1.42 33.37
C TYR A 539 -3.29 2.35 34.58
N ALA A 540 -4.30 3.19 34.78
CA ALA A 540 -4.31 4.21 35.80
C ALA A 540 -5.75 4.52 36.22
N PRO A 541 -6.44 3.61 36.94
CA PRO A 541 -7.86 3.76 37.25
C PRO A 541 -8.11 5.01 38.10
N PHE A 542 -9.16 5.73 37.73
CA PHE A 542 -9.72 6.85 38.48
C PHE A 542 -10.71 6.34 39.54
N ILE A 543 -10.45 6.66 40.80
CA ILE A 543 -11.24 6.25 41.94
C ILE A 543 -12.06 7.44 42.43
N ASN A 544 -13.37 7.34 42.24
CA ASN A 544 -14.31 8.35 42.71
C ASN A 544 -14.52 8.25 44.22
N LYS A 545 -14.57 9.39 44.91
CA LYS A 545 -14.72 9.49 46.37
C LYS A 545 -15.98 8.84 46.94
N GLU A 546 -17.02 8.69 46.12
CA GLU A 546 -18.28 8.05 46.50
C GLU A 546 -18.19 6.51 46.44
N ARG A 547 -17.13 5.95 45.83
CA ARG A 547 -16.94 4.50 45.72
C ARG A 547 -16.06 3.97 46.85
N LEU A 548 -16.68 3.17 47.73
CA LEU A 548 -15.99 2.50 48.83
C LEU A 548 -15.10 1.33 48.40
N THR A 549 -15.34 0.76 47.23
CA THR A 549 -14.57 -0.38 46.71
C THR A 549 -14.21 -0.18 45.25
N PHE A 550 -13.05 -0.68 44.84
CA PHE A 550 -12.64 -0.72 43.45
C PHE A 550 -11.91 -2.04 43.12
N LEU A 551 -11.98 -2.45 41.85
CA LEU A 551 -11.29 -3.64 41.35
C LEU A 551 -10.00 -3.20 40.66
N LEU A 552 -8.87 -3.64 41.19
CA LEU A 552 -7.56 -3.44 40.59
C LEU A 552 -7.20 -4.62 39.68
N LYS A 553 -6.94 -4.33 38.39
CA LYS A 553 -6.72 -5.35 37.37
C LYS A 553 -5.31 -5.95 37.37
N PHE A 554 -4.34 -5.24 37.92
CA PHE A 554 -2.92 -5.61 37.96
C PHE A 554 -2.39 -5.49 39.37
N ALA A 555 -1.45 -6.37 39.72
CA ALA A 555 -0.61 -6.17 40.89
C ALA A 555 0.56 -5.27 40.49
N GLY A 556 1.07 -4.46 41.41
CA GLY A 556 2.23 -3.62 41.13
C GLY A 556 2.36 -2.42 42.05
N THR A 557 3.35 -1.58 41.74
CA THR A 557 3.56 -0.29 42.37
C THR A 557 2.71 0.77 41.69
N TYR A 558 1.95 1.54 42.46
CA TYR A 558 1.08 2.61 41.96
C TYR A 558 1.50 3.95 42.53
N GLU A 559 1.61 4.97 41.67
CA GLU A 559 1.69 6.37 42.06
C GLU A 559 0.28 6.89 42.36
N ILE A 560 0.11 7.57 43.51
CA ILE A 560 -1.14 8.24 43.86
C ILE A 560 -1.12 9.68 43.35
N GLN A 561 -2.03 9.98 42.41
CA GLN A 561 -2.25 11.30 41.87
C GLN A 561 -3.59 11.85 42.36
N SER A 562 -3.56 12.91 43.15
CA SER A 562 -4.77 13.52 43.73
C SER A 562 -4.60 15.03 43.92
N ASP A 563 -5.67 15.68 44.39
CA ASP A 563 -5.56 17.04 44.94
C ASP A 563 -4.67 17.03 46.21
N PRO A 564 -3.85 18.08 46.47
CA PRO A 564 -3.06 18.20 47.70
C PRO A 564 -3.85 18.12 49.01
N SER A 565 -5.14 18.46 48.98
CA SER A 565 -6.06 18.36 50.12
C SER A 565 -6.69 16.99 50.30
N ALA A 566 -6.41 16.03 49.41
CA ALA A 566 -6.99 14.69 49.47
C ALA A 566 -6.41 13.89 50.65
N ILE A 567 -7.32 13.32 51.43
CA ILE A 567 -7.02 12.33 52.48
C ILE A 567 -7.46 10.99 51.91
N ILE A 568 -6.51 10.10 51.63
CA ILE A 568 -6.79 8.82 50.96
C ILE A 568 -6.42 7.68 51.91
N TYR A 569 -7.35 6.75 52.09
CA TYR A 569 -7.12 5.45 52.72
C TYR A 569 -7.37 4.35 51.71
N ILE A 570 -6.43 3.42 51.58
CA ILE A 570 -6.55 2.20 50.78
C ILE A 570 -6.29 1.03 51.72
N ASP A 571 -7.26 0.12 51.86
CA ASP A 571 -7.21 -1.02 52.80
C ASP A 571 -6.80 -0.59 54.23
N ASN A 572 -7.41 0.50 54.72
CA ASN A 572 -7.14 1.15 56.01
C ASN A 572 -5.74 1.79 56.16
N GLN A 573 -4.88 1.71 55.15
CA GLN A 573 -3.60 2.42 55.16
C GLN A 573 -3.79 3.85 54.63
N LYS A 574 -3.38 4.85 55.41
CA LYS A 574 -3.35 6.25 54.95
C LYS A 574 -2.22 6.41 53.94
N VAL A 575 -2.53 7.00 52.79
CA VAL A 575 -1.56 7.24 51.72
C VAL A 575 -1.54 8.72 51.36
N SER A 576 -0.35 9.24 51.08
CA SER A 576 -0.12 10.67 50.80
C SER A 576 0.00 10.91 49.28
N LEU A 577 -0.23 12.15 48.86
CA LEU A 577 -0.06 12.58 47.47
C LEU A 577 1.35 12.25 46.94
N ASN A 578 1.44 11.83 45.67
CA ASN A 578 2.67 11.51 44.94
C ASN A 578 3.55 10.45 45.62
N THR A 579 2.99 9.70 46.57
CA THR A 579 3.66 8.53 47.13
C THR A 579 3.32 7.30 46.30
N THR A 580 4.16 6.27 46.46
CA THR A 580 3.95 4.98 45.82
C THR A 580 3.38 3.98 46.81
N ILE A 581 2.49 3.12 46.34
CA ILE A 581 1.91 2.02 47.12
C ILE A 581 1.97 0.73 46.32
N GLN A 582 2.37 -0.36 46.98
CA GLN A 582 2.32 -1.70 46.39
C GLN A 582 0.92 -2.30 46.62
N LEU A 583 0.23 -2.64 45.54
CA LEU A 583 -1.10 -3.25 45.60
C LEU A 583 -1.11 -4.61 44.90
N ARG A 584 -1.99 -5.50 45.37
CA ARG A 584 -2.23 -6.81 44.75
C ARG A 584 -3.36 -6.67 43.72
N LYS A 585 -3.45 -7.61 42.77
CA LYS A 585 -4.64 -7.70 41.91
C LYS A 585 -5.83 -8.13 42.76
N GLY A 586 -6.97 -7.44 42.65
CA GLY A 586 -8.18 -7.80 43.40
C GLY A 586 -9.05 -6.61 43.79
N VAL A 587 -10.01 -6.86 44.66
CA VAL A 587 -10.90 -5.81 45.20
C VAL A 587 -10.20 -5.14 46.38
N HIS A 588 -10.21 -3.81 46.39
CA HIS A 588 -9.64 -2.97 47.45
C HIS A 588 -10.70 -2.05 48.02
N TYR A 589 -10.54 -1.69 49.29
CA TYR A 589 -11.39 -0.72 49.96
C TYR A 589 -10.76 0.66 49.92
N SER A 590 -11.52 1.67 49.51
CA SER A 590 -11.10 3.07 49.50
C SER A 590 -11.98 3.92 50.38
N ARG A 591 -11.36 4.80 51.16
CA ARG A 591 -12.04 5.92 51.83
C ARG A 591 -11.27 7.20 51.56
N THR A 592 -11.92 8.14 50.91
CA THR A 592 -11.31 9.43 50.58
C THR A 592 -12.33 10.57 50.57
N ASN A 593 -11.86 11.80 50.76
CA ASN A 593 -12.67 13.02 50.65
C ASN A 593 -12.66 13.62 49.22
N GLN A 594 -11.78 13.15 48.34
CA GLN A 594 -11.61 13.67 46.98
C GLN A 594 -11.33 12.53 46.01
N ASP A 595 -11.65 12.73 44.74
CA ASP A 595 -11.29 11.75 43.71
C ASP A 595 -9.76 11.68 43.55
N TYR A 596 -9.25 10.49 43.23
CA TYR A 596 -7.83 10.29 42.99
C TYR A 596 -7.58 9.25 41.90
N ARG A 597 -6.35 9.14 41.44
CA ARG A 597 -5.93 8.19 40.42
C ARG A 597 -4.76 7.34 40.92
N LEU A 598 -4.81 6.05 40.60
CA LEU A 598 -3.73 5.11 40.86
C LEU A 598 -2.99 4.83 39.56
N LYS A 599 -1.88 5.51 39.28
CA LYS A 599 -1.11 5.28 38.04
C LYS A 599 -0.11 4.15 38.22
N LEU A 600 -0.23 3.08 37.43
CA LEU A 600 0.71 1.96 37.48
C LEU A 600 2.13 2.43 37.08
N ILE A 601 3.12 2.11 37.91
CA ILE A 601 4.53 2.35 37.63
C ILE A 601 5.13 1.08 37.03
N PRO A 602 5.87 1.17 35.90
CA PRO A 602 6.57 0.02 35.33
C PRO A 602 7.56 -0.61 36.32
N GLU A 603 7.62 -1.94 36.33
CA GLU A 603 8.43 -2.73 37.28
C GLU A 603 9.95 -2.54 37.11
N HIS A 604 10.38 -2.12 35.92
CA HIS A 604 11.78 -1.94 35.58
C HIS A 604 12.06 -0.51 35.14
N SER A 605 13.26 -0.01 35.44
CA SER A 605 13.72 1.28 34.94
C SER A 605 13.88 1.23 33.41
N LEU A 606 13.25 2.18 32.72
CA LEU A 606 13.24 2.27 31.27
C LEU A 606 14.14 3.41 30.80
N LYS A 607 14.93 3.17 29.76
CA LYS A 607 15.67 4.24 29.08
C LYS A 607 14.72 4.98 28.13
N LEU A 608 14.27 6.15 28.55
CA LEU A 608 13.31 6.97 27.82
C LEU A 608 14.03 8.10 27.06
N ASN A 609 13.71 8.28 25.77
CA ASN A 609 14.26 9.37 24.95
C ASN A 609 13.44 10.66 25.18
N PRO A 610 14.01 11.74 25.75
CA PRO A 610 13.27 12.98 26.04
C PRO A 610 12.58 13.61 24.83
N ALA A 611 13.10 13.40 23.61
CA ALA A 611 12.49 13.88 22.38
C ALA A 611 11.12 13.24 22.11
N ASP A 612 10.88 12.04 22.63
CA ASP A 612 9.67 11.25 22.42
C ASP A 612 8.68 11.37 23.61
N LYS A 613 8.90 12.32 24.53
CA LYS A 613 8.11 12.44 25.77
C LYS A 613 6.64 12.75 25.52
N ASN A 614 6.37 13.62 24.55
CA ASN A 614 5.03 14.11 24.28
C ASN A 614 4.24 13.16 23.38
N ASP A 615 2.92 13.12 23.58
CA ASP A 615 2.02 12.37 22.70
C ASP A 615 2.05 12.99 21.28
N ASP A 616 2.58 12.21 20.35
CA ASP A 616 2.70 12.51 18.93
C ASP A 616 2.04 11.38 18.13
N TRP A 617 0.76 11.16 18.41
CA TRP A 617 -0.04 10.09 17.82
C TRP A 617 -0.10 10.13 16.28
N TYR A 618 0.19 11.27 15.64
CA TYR A 618 0.19 11.39 14.18
C TYR A 618 1.47 10.81 13.56
N ARG A 619 2.60 10.77 14.29
CA ARG A 619 3.83 10.08 13.88
C ARG A 619 3.83 8.58 14.14
N MET A 620 2.77 8.04 14.76
CA MET A 620 2.67 6.60 15.02
C MET A 620 2.42 5.75 13.77
N VAL A 621 2.13 6.36 12.62
CA VAL A 621 1.86 5.66 11.37
C VAL A 621 2.37 6.49 10.21
N LYS A 622 2.96 5.84 9.20
CA LYS A 622 3.22 6.44 7.89
C LYS A 622 1.92 7.02 7.31
N PRO A 623 1.82 8.35 7.13
CA PRO A 623 0.59 8.96 6.64
C PRO A 623 0.35 8.56 5.19
N ILE A 624 -0.83 8.01 4.91
CA ILE A 624 -1.23 7.58 3.56
C ILE A 624 -1.71 8.78 2.73
N LEU A 625 -2.32 9.76 3.38
CA LEU A 625 -2.83 11.01 2.81
C LEU A 625 -2.12 12.16 3.52
N MET A 626 -1.27 12.87 2.79
CA MET A 626 -0.72 14.19 3.15
C MET A 626 -1.01 15.15 2.02
#